data_AF-A0A547Q8G7-F1
#
_entry.id   AF-A0A547Q8G7-F1
#
_cell.length_a   1.000
_cell.length_b   1.000
_cell.length_c   1.000
_cell.angle_alpha   90.00
_cell.angle_beta   90.00
_cell.angle_gamma   90.00
#
_symmetry.space_group_name_H-M   'P 1'
#
loop_
_entity.id
_entity.type
_entity.pdbx_description
1 polymer ?
#
loop_
_entity_poly.entity_id
_entity_poly.type
_entity_poly.pdbx_seq_one_letter_code
_entity_poly.pdbx_strand_id
1 'polypeptide(L)'
;MVENHELAKRIYDSALCYISGGQLLDSRVGDYGKASVMLSIFGFELLLKCVYVLEYNDLSKDGHNYWKIWNSLPESARKTLKSNAKSRFGSYADYSDMAKVLNDLEDAFTRSRYSYELDKTKTNVEINERARAWIERGAPADDAKFRFRPNERMGLVYALARYIQERLGLEEIDVLTL
;
A
#
# COMPACT_ATOMS: atom_id res chain seq x y z
N MET A 1 5.93 -21.52 -17.35
CA MET A 1 4.90 -21.47 -16.29
C MET A 1 5.47 -21.78 -14.90
N VAL A 2 6.18 -22.89 -14.69
CA VAL A 2 6.73 -23.28 -13.36
C VAL A 2 7.69 -22.23 -12.76
N GLU A 3 8.59 -21.66 -13.58
CA GLU A 3 9.62 -20.73 -13.10
C GLU A 3 9.05 -19.40 -12.57
N ASN A 4 7.90 -18.96 -13.09
CA ASN A 4 7.27 -17.71 -12.70
C ASN A 4 6.30 -17.84 -11.53
N HIS A 5 5.78 -19.05 -11.28
CA HIS A 5 5.07 -19.34 -10.03
C HIS A 5 6.03 -19.28 -8.83
N GLU A 6 7.26 -19.79 -8.99
CA GLU A 6 8.29 -19.68 -7.95
C GLU A 6 8.72 -18.22 -7.72
N LEU A 7 8.91 -17.43 -8.77
CA LEU A 7 9.17 -15.99 -8.62
C LEU A 7 8.01 -15.28 -7.90
N ALA A 8 6.77 -15.49 -8.35
CA ALA A 8 5.58 -14.91 -7.74
C ALA A 8 5.45 -15.31 -6.25
N LYS A 9 5.70 -16.58 -5.93
CA LYS A 9 5.70 -17.08 -4.55
C LYS A 9 6.76 -16.39 -3.70
N ARG A 10 7.99 -16.23 -4.17
CA ARG A 10 9.05 -15.50 -3.44
C ARG A 10 8.67 -14.04 -3.17
N ILE A 11 8.07 -13.36 -4.15
CA ILE A 11 7.61 -11.98 -4.00
C ILE A 11 6.46 -11.93 -2.97
N TYR A 12 5.51 -12.85 -3.06
CA TYR A 12 4.39 -12.97 -2.14
C TYR A 12 4.86 -13.21 -0.69
N ASP A 13 5.73 -14.21 -0.47
CA ASP A 13 6.29 -14.52 0.85
C ASP A 13 7.03 -13.31 1.43
N SER A 14 7.79 -12.57 0.60
CA SER A 14 8.45 -11.33 1.00
C SER A 14 7.44 -10.24 1.38
N ALA A 15 6.36 -10.10 0.63
CA ALA A 15 5.30 -9.15 0.92
C ALA A 15 4.65 -9.42 2.27
N LEU A 16 4.38 -10.69 2.59
CA LEU A 16 3.84 -11.08 3.89
C LEU A 16 4.78 -10.72 5.03
N CYS A 17 6.08 -10.97 4.89
CA CYS A 17 7.07 -10.58 5.90
C CYS A 17 7.02 -9.07 6.22
N TYR A 18 6.87 -8.21 5.20
CA TYR A 18 6.76 -6.77 5.42
C TYR A 18 5.41 -6.37 6.05
N ILE A 19 4.31 -6.99 5.63
CA ILE A 19 2.98 -6.74 6.22
C ILE A 19 2.98 -7.13 7.70
N SER A 20 3.41 -8.35 8.03
CA SER A 20 3.54 -8.84 9.40
C SER A 20 4.52 -8.01 10.23
N GLY A 21 5.63 -7.58 9.63
CA GLY A 21 6.57 -6.67 10.28
C GLY A 21 5.93 -5.32 10.64
N GLY A 22 5.09 -4.77 9.76
CA GLY A 22 4.31 -3.57 10.05
C GLY A 22 3.31 -3.78 11.19
N GLN A 23 2.52 -4.85 11.12
CA GLN A 23 1.55 -5.22 12.16
C GLN A 23 2.21 -5.40 13.54
N LEU A 24 3.36 -6.07 13.60
CA LEU A 24 4.12 -6.27 14.83
C LEU A 24 4.64 -4.95 15.41
N LEU A 25 5.01 -3.99 14.56
CA LEU A 25 5.41 -2.66 15.03
C LEU A 25 4.21 -1.87 15.57
N ASP A 26 3.05 -1.92 14.90
CA ASP A 26 1.81 -1.27 15.36
C ASP A 26 1.30 -1.87 16.67
N SER A 27 1.52 -3.16 16.91
CA SER A 27 1.06 -3.83 18.14
C SER A 27 1.95 -3.56 19.36
N ARG A 28 3.14 -2.96 19.18
CA ARG A 28 4.07 -2.70 20.28
C ARG A 28 3.78 -1.35 20.94
N VAL A 29 4.00 -1.28 22.25
CA VAL A 29 3.94 -0.03 23.01
C VAL A 29 5.20 0.80 22.67
N GLY A 30 5.10 1.65 21.65
CA GLY A 30 6.16 2.57 21.26
C GLY A 30 5.81 3.37 20.00
N ASP A 31 6.21 4.64 19.96
CA ASP A 31 6.10 5.45 18.74
C ASP A 31 7.34 5.23 17.87
N TYR A 32 7.21 4.37 16.86
CA TYR A 32 8.22 4.15 15.83
C TYR A 32 7.99 5.04 14.60
N GLY A 33 7.25 6.13 14.78
CA GLY A 33 6.86 7.07 13.74
C GLY A 33 6.13 6.36 12.61
N LYS A 34 6.64 6.52 11.40
CA LYS A 34 6.03 5.97 10.18
C LYS A 34 6.53 4.57 9.82
N ALA A 35 7.34 3.93 10.65
CA ALA A 35 7.98 2.66 10.27
C ALA A 35 6.96 1.57 9.90
N SER A 36 5.94 1.35 10.74
CA SER A 36 4.89 0.37 10.44
C SER A 36 4.18 0.67 9.13
N VAL A 37 3.71 1.91 8.96
CA VAL A 37 2.95 2.32 7.76
C VAL A 37 3.80 2.17 6.50
N MET A 38 5.12 2.38 6.58
CA MET A 38 6.05 2.15 5.47
C MET A 38 6.19 0.68 5.09
N LEU A 39 6.32 -0.20 6.09
CA LEU A 39 6.40 -1.65 5.84
C LEU A 39 5.10 -2.16 5.20
N SER A 40 3.95 -1.67 5.67
CA SER A 40 2.65 -2.00 5.08
C SER A 40 2.52 -1.54 3.63
N ILE A 41 2.97 -0.32 3.29
CA ILE A 41 2.97 0.14 1.88
C ILE A 41 3.97 -0.65 1.04
N PHE A 42 5.12 -1.02 1.61
CA PHE A 42 6.09 -1.83 0.88
C PHE A 42 5.54 -3.23 0.56
N GLY A 43 4.89 -3.87 1.54
CA GLY A 43 4.19 -5.13 1.31
C GLY A 43 3.10 -5.00 0.24
N PHE A 44 2.31 -3.92 0.27
CA PHE A 44 1.36 -3.60 -0.79
C PHE A 44 2.03 -3.51 -2.19
N GLU A 45 3.15 -2.80 -2.31
CA GLU A 45 3.89 -2.67 -3.57
C GLU A 45 4.32 -4.05 -4.10
N LEU A 46 4.85 -4.91 -3.22
CA LEU A 46 5.26 -6.26 -3.61
C LEU A 46 4.08 -7.13 -4.05
N LEU A 47 2.93 -7.04 -3.39
CA LEU A 47 1.72 -7.74 -3.83
C LEU A 47 1.26 -7.25 -5.21
N LEU A 48 1.26 -5.93 -5.45
CA LEU A 48 0.90 -5.37 -6.75
C LEU A 48 1.84 -5.85 -7.86
N LYS A 49 3.15 -5.89 -7.60
CA LYS A 49 4.16 -6.44 -8.52
C LYS A 49 4.01 -7.93 -8.72
N CYS A 50 3.63 -8.69 -7.68
CA CYS A 50 3.36 -10.12 -7.79
C CYS A 50 2.19 -10.40 -8.73
N VAL A 51 1.08 -9.66 -8.61
CA VAL A 51 -0.03 -9.76 -9.57
C VAL A 51 0.45 -9.47 -10.99
N TYR A 52 1.27 -8.43 -11.21
CA TYR A 52 1.84 -8.17 -12.53
C TYR A 52 2.64 -9.36 -13.07
N VAL A 53 3.49 -9.99 -12.24
CA VAL A 53 4.25 -11.19 -12.63
C VAL A 53 3.33 -12.34 -13.02
N LEU A 54 2.23 -12.55 -12.30
CA LEU A 54 1.26 -13.60 -12.61
C LEU A 54 0.53 -13.35 -13.93
N GLU A 55 0.23 -12.08 -14.27
CA GLU A 55 -0.48 -11.73 -15.49
C GLU A 55 0.42 -11.68 -16.73
N TYR A 56 1.67 -11.25 -16.58
CA TYR A 56 2.57 -10.97 -17.71
C TYR A 56 3.81 -11.85 -17.78
N ASN A 57 4.06 -12.67 -16.75
CA ASN A 57 5.22 -13.56 -16.72
C ASN A 57 6.55 -12.78 -16.85
N ASP A 58 6.58 -11.55 -16.33
CA ASP A 58 7.73 -10.62 -16.34
C ASP A 58 7.62 -9.63 -15.15
N LEU A 59 8.72 -8.96 -14.81
CA LEU A 59 8.74 -7.88 -13.83
C LEU A 59 8.28 -6.56 -14.47
N SER A 60 7.48 -5.79 -13.75
CA SER A 60 7.15 -4.43 -14.20
C SER A 60 8.40 -3.54 -14.26
N LYS A 61 8.50 -2.75 -15.32
CA LYS A 61 9.56 -1.75 -15.54
C LYS A 61 9.20 -0.36 -14.97
N ASP A 62 8.02 -0.21 -14.38
CA ASP A 62 7.50 1.07 -13.90
C ASP A 62 8.01 1.46 -12.49
N GLY A 63 8.92 0.67 -11.90
CA GLY A 63 9.57 0.99 -10.64
C GLY A 63 8.57 1.08 -9.48
N HIS A 64 8.38 2.28 -8.93
CA HIS A 64 7.41 2.57 -7.85
C HIS A 64 6.13 3.22 -8.36
N ASN A 65 5.90 3.31 -9.68
CA ASN A 65 4.69 3.97 -10.20
C ASN A 65 3.47 3.05 -10.09
N TYR A 66 2.77 3.12 -8.96
CA TYR A 66 1.70 2.18 -8.63
C TYR A 66 0.53 2.29 -9.59
N TRP A 67 0.18 3.50 -10.04
CA TRP A 67 -0.89 3.71 -11.01
C TRP A 67 -0.57 3.09 -12.37
N LYS A 68 0.65 3.23 -12.88
CA LYS A 68 1.06 2.60 -14.16
C LYS A 68 1.01 1.09 -14.07
N ILE A 69 1.57 0.51 -13.00
CA ILE A 69 1.52 -0.94 -12.77
C ILE A 69 0.07 -1.40 -12.73
N TRP A 70 -0.77 -0.77 -11.91
CA TRP A 70 -2.19 -1.11 -11.81
C TRP A 70 -2.90 -0.98 -13.15
N ASN A 71 -2.74 0.14 -13.86
CA ASN A 71 -3.45 0.41 -15.11
C ASN A 71 -2.99 -0.48 -16.26
N SER A 72 -1.78 -1.04 -16.18
CA SER A 72 -1.30 -2.03 -17.13
C SER A 72 -2.05 -3.36 -17.00
N LEU A 73 -2.50 -3.74 -15.79
CA LEU A 73 -3.15 -5.02 -15.52
C LEU A 73 -4.41 -5.21 -16.38
N PRO A 74 -4.77 -6.47 -16.73
CA PRO A 74 -5.99 -6.76 -17.45
C PRO A 74 -7.22 -6.20 -16.74
N GLU A 75 -8.20 -5.73 -17.51
CA GLU A 75 -9.42 -5.13 -16.95
C GLU A 75 -10.16 -6.10 -16.03
N SER A 76 -10.17 -7.39 -16.36
CA SER A 76 -10.73 -8.45 -15.51
C SER A 76 -10.05 -8.51 -14.14
N ALA A 77 -8.71 -8.53 -14.10
CA ALA A 77 -7.94 -8.53 -12.87
C ALA A 77 -8.25 -7.27 -12.02
N ARG A 78 -8.24 -6.08 -12.64
CA ARG A 78 -8.58 -4.83 -11.94
C ARG A 78 -9.99 -4.82 -11.36
N LYS A 79 -10.98 -5.36 -12.10
CA LYS A 79 -12.37 -5.48 -11.62
C LYS A 79 -12.46 -6.42 -10.41
N THR A 80 -11.83 -7.59 -10.49
CA THR A 80 -11.79 -8.56 -9.38
C THR A 80 -11.14 -7.95 -8.15
N LEU A 81 -9.97 -7.33 -8.30
CA LEU A 81 -9.25 -6.68 -7.20
C LEU A 81 -10.07 -5.57 -6.55
N LYS A 82 -10.67 -4.67 -7.34
CA LYS A 82 -11.51 -3.59 -6.83
C LYS A 82 -12.76 -4.14 -6.12
N SER A 83 -13.37 -5.20 -6.64
CA SER A 83 -14.53 -5.86 -6.02
C SER A 83 -14.17 -6.46 -4.66
N ASN A 84 -13.07 -7.21 -4.59
CA ASN A 84 -12.59 -7.83 -3.35
C ASN A 84 -12.14 -6.79 -2.31
N ALA A 85 -11.52 -5.69 -2.75
CA ALA A 85 -11.14 -4.61 -1.84
C ALA A 85 -12.39 -3.95 -1.23
N LYS A 86 -13.41 -3.69 -2.07
CA LYS A 86 -14.68 -3.12 -1.64
C LYS A 86 -15.48 -4.05 -0.73
N SER A 87 -15.44 -5.36 -0.94
CA SER A 87 -16.17 -6.30 -0.06
C SER A 87 -15.61 -6.32 1.36
N ARG A 88 -14.31 -6.10 1.54
CA ARG A 88 -13.66 -6.12 2.87
C ARG A 88 -13.91 -4.85 3.68
N PHE A 89 -13.81 -3.67 3.06
CA PHE A 89 -13.90 -2.38 3.76
C PHE A 89 -15.17 -1.58 3.45
N GLY A 90 -16.03 -2.04 2.53
CA GLY A 90 -17.33 -1.44 2.26
C GLY A 90 -17.26 0.06 1.97
N SER A 91 -18.01 0.84 2.75
CA SER A 91 -18.06 2.30 2.68
C SER A 91 -16.93 3.01 3.43
N TYR A 92 -16.06 2.29 4.14
CA TYR A 92 -14.92 2.87 4.85
C TYR A 92 -13.72 3.17 3.95
N ALA A 93 -13.74 2.70 2.71
CA ALA A 93 -12.72 2.95 1.70
C ALA A 93 -13.35 3.52 0.43
N ASP A 94 -12.71 4.55 -0.16
CA ASP A 94 -13.15 5.13 -1.43
C ASP A 94 -12.21 4.75 -2.58
N TYR A 95 -12.71 3.87 -3.45
CA TYR A 95 -12.04 3.43 -4.68
C TYR A 95 -12.61 4.09 -5.95
N SER A 96 -13.38 5.18 -5.81
CA SER A 96 -13.96 5.91 -6.96
C SER A 96 -12.86 6.46 -7.86
N ASP A 97 -11.80 7.00 -7.28
CA ASP A 97 -10.60 7.48 -7.95
C ASP A 97 -9.36 6.65 -7.57
N MET A 98 -9.20 5.53 -8.26
CA MET A 98 -8.08 4.60 -8.01
C MET A 98 -6.72 5.25 -8.33
N ALA A 99 -6.65 6.17 -9.30
CA ALA A 99 -5.42 6.86 -9.62
C ALA A 99 -4.97 7.72 -8.44
N LYS A 100 -5.88 8.48 -7.83
CA LYS A 100 -5.60 9.26 -6.63
C LYS A 100 -5.16 8.39 -5.45
N VAL A 101 -5.83 7.27 -5.18
CA VAL A 101 -5.42 6.35 -4.11
C VAL A 101 -3.99 5.84 -4.32
N LEU A 102 -3.67 5.37 -5.53
CA LEU A 102 -2.36 4.79 -5.81
C LEU A 102 -1.25 5.84 -5.83
N ASN A 103 -1.52 7.05 -6.34
CA ASN A 103 -0.57 8.16 -6.29
C ASN A 103 -0.32 8.63 -4.85
N ASP A 104 -1.37 8.70 -4.01
CA ASP A 104 -1.22 9.06 -2.59
C ASP A 104 -0.30 8.06 -1.86
N LEU A 105 -0.46 6.76 -2.12
CA LEU A 105 0.38 5.71 -1.54
C LEU A 105 1.83 5.76 -2.05
N GLU A 106 2.03 6.01 -3.35
CA GLU A 106 3.34 6.19 -3.96
C GLU A 106 4.07 7.39 -3.34
N ASP A 107 3.39 8.54 -3.24
CA ASP A 107 3.95 9.75 -2.63
C ASP A 107 4.26 9.55 -1.14
N ALA A 108 3.36 8.90 -0.41
CA ALA A 108 3.58 8.56 0.99
C ALA A 108 4.84 7.69 1.16
N PHE A 109 5.00 6.64 0.34
CA PHE A 109 6.17 5.76 0.43
C PHE A 109 7.46 6.46 0.01
N THR A 110 7.45 7.11 -1.15
CA THR A 110 8.68 7.62 -1.76
C THR A 110 9.19 8.88 -1.07
N ARG A 111 8.30 9.82 -0.73
CA ARG A 111 8.67 11.18 -0.27
C ARG A 111 8.56 11.37 1.24
N SER A 112 7.66 10.66 1.92
CA SER A 112 7.44 10.93 3.36
C SER A 112 8.53 10.38 4.30
N ARG A 113 9.38 9.49 3.79
CA ARG A 113 10.61 9.00 4.45
C ARG A 113 11.64 10.10 4.64
N TYR A 114 11.67 11.05 3.73
CA TYR A 114 12.60 12.18 3.74
C TYR A 114 11.83 13.49 3.98
N SER A 115 10.97 13.52 5.01
CA SER A 115 10.13 14.70 5.27
C SER A 115 10.93 15.98 5.51
N TYR A 116 12.20 15.88 5.93
CA TYR A 116 13.11 17.02 6.02
C TYR A 116 13.39 17.67 4.65
N GLU A 117 13.26 16.93 3.54
CA GLU A 117 13.43 17.48 2.19
C GLU A 117 12.25 18.35 1.74
N LEU A 118 11.08 18.20 2.34
CA LEU A 118 9.90 19.01 2.02
C LEU A 118 9.84 20.33 2.79
N ASP A 119 10.59 20.44 3.87
CA ASP A 119 10.59 21.60 4.75
C ASP A 119 12.04 22.07 4.98
N LYS A 120 12.88 22.02 3.94
CA LYS A 120 14.33 22.36 3.98
C LYS A 120 14.62 23.72 4.60
N THR A 121 13.69 24.67 4.49
CA THR A 121 13.84 26.04 4.97
C THR A 121 13.17 26.28 6.32
N LYS A 122 12.51 25.27 6.91
CA LYS A 122 11.75 25.41 8.15
C LYS A 122 12.47 24.77 9.32
N THR A 123 12.34 25.41 10.47
CA THR A 123 12.73 24.86 11.76
C THR A 123 11.73 23.82 12.25
N ASN A 124 12.15 22.98 13.20
CA ASN A 124 11.26 22.04 13.86
C ASN A 124 10.08 22.74 14.58
N VAL A 125 10.29 23.96 15.08
CA VAL A 125 9.24 24.76 15.73
C VAL A 125 8.13 25.09 14.73
N GLU A 126 8.48 25.66 13.58
CA GLU A 126 7.51 26.02 12.53
C GLU A 126 6.77 24.79 11.97
N ILE A 127 7.46 23.66 11.84
CA ILE A 127 6.85 22.40 11.41
C ILE A 127 5.80 21.93 12.43
N ASN A 128 6.12 22.02 13.73
CA ASN A 128 5.22 21.61 14.82
C ASN A 128 4.03 22.56 14.97
N GLU A 129 4.24 23.87 14.84
CA GLU A 129 3.15 24.86 14.87
C GLU A 129 2.17 24.64 13.73
N ARG A 130 2.68 24.39 12.51
CA ARG A 130 1.83 24.03 11.37
C ARG A 130 1.05 22.73 11.63
N ALA A 131 1.69 21.72 12.22
CA ALA A 131 1.02 20.46 12.55
C ALA A 131 -0.11 20.66 13.57
N ARG A 132 0.12 21.46 14.63
CA ARG A 132 -0.91 21.81 15.62
C ARG A 132 -2.07 22.55 14.99
N ALA A 133 -1.78 23.59 14.20
CA ALA A 133 -2.82 24.36 13.51
C ALA A 133 -3.64 23.49 12.54
N TRP A 134 -3.04 22.48 11.92
CA TRP A 134 -3.77 21.51 11.09
C TRP A 134 -4.68 20.61 11.93
N ILE A 135 -4.20 20.11 13.07
CA ILE A 135 -4.99 19.31 14.02
C ILE A 135 -6.16 20.13 14.60
N GLU A 136 -5.92 21.39 14.99
CA GLU A 136 -6.95 22.31 15.51
C GLU A 136 -8.09 22.55 14.52
N ARG A 137 -7.80 22.50 13.20
CA ARG A 137 -8.82 22.55 12.14
C ARG A 137 -9.50 21.21 11.87
N GLY A 138 -9.28 20.20 12.71
CA GLY A 138 -9.83 18.85 12.54
C GLY A 138 -9.05 17.96 11.59
N ALA A 139 -7.78 18.28 11.32
CA ALA A 139 -6.89 17.51 10.44
C ALA A 139 -7.52 17.17 9.06
N PRO A 140 -8.02 18.17 8.31
CA PRO A 140 -8.67 17.91 7.03
C PRO A 140 -7.73 17.15 6.09
N ALA A 141 -8.20 16.01 5.57
CA ALA A 141 -7.41 15.15 4.70
C ALA A 141 -6.93 15.90 3.44
N ASP A 142 -7.68 16.91 3.00
CA ASP A 142 -7.30 17.66 1.81
C ASP A 142 -6.06 18.54 1.97
N ASP A 143 -5.77 18.98 3.21
CA ASP A 143 -4.59 19.75 3.56
C ASP A 143 -3.36 18.86 3.86
N ALA A 144 -3.56 17.53 3.94
CA ALA A 144 -2.50 16.61 4.31
C ALA A 144 -1.43 16.55 3.21
N LYS A 145 -0.17 16.84 3.58
CA LYS A 145 0.98 16.68 2.66
C LYS A 145 1.14 15.25 2.15
N PHE A 146 0.79 14.27 2.97
CA PHE A 146 0.85 12.85 2.66
C PHE A 146 -0.43 12.19 3.14
N ARG A 147 -1.00 11.33 2.30
CA ARG A 147 -2.21 10.58 2.63
C ARG A 147 -1.89 9.10 2.60
N PHE A 148 -2.00 8.44 3.74
CA PHE A 148 -1.65 7.01 3.88
C PHE A 148 -2.80 6.06 3.51
N ARG A 149 -4.01 6.60 3.28
CA ARG A 149 -5.20 5.86 2.79
C ARG A 149 -5.37 4.48 3.46
N PRO A 150 -5.46 4.42 4.81
CA PRO A 150 -5.30 3.16 5.55
C PRO A 150 -6.34 2.11 5.12
N ASN A 151 -7.61 2.49 4.99
CA ASN A 151 -8.68 1.57 4.61
C ASN A 151 -8.55 1.13 3.14
N GLU A 152 -8.25 2.07 2.23
CA GLU A 152 -8.07 1.73 0.83
C GLU A 152 -6.89 0.78 0.65
N ARG A 153 -5.75 1.09 1.29
CA ARG A 153 -4.54 0.25 1.29
C ARG A 153 -4.81 -1.12 1.85
N MET A 154 -5.45 -1.23 3.03
CA MET A 154 -5.73 -2.54 3.65
C MET A 154 -6.67 -3.37 2.78
N GLY A 155 -7.69 -2.75 2.17
CA GLY A 155 -8.56 -3.47 1.24
C GLY A 155 -7.85 -3.92 -0.03
N LEU A 156 -6.92 -3.11 -0.56
CA LEU A 156 -6.08 -3.51 -1.69
C LEU A 156 -5.11 -4.64 -1.32
N VAL A 157 -4.48 -4.58 -0.14
CA VAL A 157 -3.61 -5.65 0.38
C VAL A 157 -4.39 -6.97 0.48
N TYR A 158 -5.58 -6.94 1.08
CA TYR A 158 -6.47 -8.10 1.15
C TYR A 158 -6.81 -8.64 -0.25
N ALA A 159 -7.24 -7.77 -1.16
CA ALA A 159 -7.66 -8.16 -2.50
C ALA A 159 -6.52 -8.76 -3.33
N LEU A 160 -5.34 -8.15 -3.28
CA LEU A 160 -4.15 -8.62 -4.01
C LEU A 160 -3.68 -9.97 -3.45
N ALA A 161 -3.59 -10.11 -2.11
CA ALA A 161 -3.18 -11.35 -1.49
C ALA A 161 -4.12 -12.50 -1.86
N ARG A 162 -5.43 -12.29 -1.75
CA ARG A 162 -6.43 -13.27 -2.15
C ARG A 162 -6.30 -13.67 -3.62
N TYR A 163 -6.13 -12.68 -4.51
CA TYR A 163 -5.94 -12.93 -5.93
C TYR A 163 -4.72 -13.80 -6.21
N ILE A 164 -3.61 -13.53 -5.51
CA ILE A 164 -2.37 -14.31 -5.64
C ILE A 164 -2.55 -15.73 -5.10
N GLN A 165 -3.18 -15.90 -3.94
CA GLN A 165 -3.47 -17.20 -3.34
C GLN A 165 -4.29 -18.08 -4.29
N GLU A 166 -5.37 -17.53 -4.87
CA GLU A 166 -6.23 -18.23 -5.84
C GLU A 166 -5.43 -18.66 -7.09
N ARG A 167 -4.56 -17.79 -7.62
CA ARG A 167 -3.74 -18.07 -8.81
C ARG A 167 -2.63 -19.09 -8.58
N LEU A 168 -2.04 -19.08 -7.39
CA LEU A 168 -0.96 -19.99 -7.01
C LEU A 168 -1.46 -21.29 -6.37
N GLY A 169 -2.77 -21.41 -6.08
CA GLY A 169 -3.33 -22.56 -5.37
C GLY A 169 -2.85 -22.66 -3.92
N LEU A 170 -2.61 -21.51 -3.27
CA LEU A 170 -2.20 -21.44 -1.87
C LEU A 170 -3.41 -21.50 -0.94
N GLU A 171 -3.18 -21.88 0.31
CA GLU A 171 -4.18 -21.76 1.37
C GLU A 171 -4.59 -20.30 1.56
N GLU A 172 -5.91 -20.06 1.72
CA GLU A 172 -6.44 -18.72 1.97
C GLU A 172 -6.08 -18.29 3.39
N ILE A 173 -5.19 -17.30 3.50
CA ILE A 173 -4.85 -16.66 4.78
C ILE A 173 -5.36 -15.21 4.77
N ASP A 174 -5.97 -14.78 5.88
CA ASP A 174 -6.28 -13.35 6.05
C ASP A 174 -5.00 -12.61 6.41
N VAL A 175 -4.39 -11.99 5.40
CA VAL A 175 -3.15 -11.23 5.53
C VAL A 175 -3.25 -10.04 6.48
N LEU A 176 -4.47 -9.64 6.87
CA LEU A 176 -4.70 -8.54 7.81
C LEU A 176 -4.65 -8.99 9.27
N THR A 177 -4.56 -10.30 9.55
CA THR A 177 -4.51 -10.87 10.90
C THR A 177 -3.34 -11.85 11.09
N LEU A 178 -2.24 -11.63 10.35
CA LEU A 178 -1.01 -12.45 10.46
C LEU A 178 -0.26 -12.21 11.78
#